data_AF-A0A6A3A0E5-F1
#
_entry.id   AF-A0A6A3A0E5-F1
#
_cell.length_a   1.000
_cell.length_b   1.000
_cell.length_c   1.000
_cell.angle_alpha   90.00
_cell.angle_beta   90.00
_cell.angle_gamma   90.00
#
_symmetry.space_group_name_H-M   'P 1'
#
loop_
_entity.id
_entity.type
_entity.pdbx_description
1 polymer ?
#
loop_
_entity_poly.entity_id
_entity_poly.type
_entity_poly.pdbx_seq_one_letter_code
_entity_poly.pdbx_strand_id
1 'polypeptide(L)'
;MANLPIVQFEKKILETVEQNQVVVVIGETGSGKSTQLSQMLYRKGYTDSGIVAVTQPRRVAAVSVSRRVAQELDVRLGEEVGYAIRFEDRTSERTQIKYLTDGVLLRESLSNPELNQDILLGLMKRLVKRRTSKFKVLITSATLDGEKVSKFFSDCPLLTVPGKLFPVEIFYSKERPKSYLESSLKTALGKLSVSLISYLWPLGVAFDDDIEKLVSKLEDKVQSLEEGSCMDALILPLHGSLPPEMQVRVFSPPPPNCRRFIVATNIAETSLTVDGVV
;
A
#
# COMPACT_ATOMS: atom_id res chain seq x y z
N MET A 1 -2.42 19.57 2.98
CA MET A 1 -2.09 18.16 3.32
C MET A 1 -3.34 17.49 3.88
N ALA A 2 -3.64 16.26 3.46
CA ALA A 2 -4.76 15.50 4.01
C ALA A 2 -4.56 15.33 5.54
N ASN A 3 -5.62 15.54 6.32
CA ASN A 3 -5.60 15.37 7.78
C ASN A 3 -5.63 13.87 8.12
N LEU A 4 -4.50 13.20 7.92
CA LEU A 4 -4.33 11.76 8.15
C LEU A 4 -4.33 11.45 9.65
N PRO A 5 -5.04 10.40 10.11
CA PRO A 5 -5.15 10.08 11.54
C PRO A 5 -3.82 9.97 12.26
N ILE A 6 -2.81 9.37 11.63
CA ILE A 6 -1.51 9.12 12.27
C ILE A 6 -0.75 10.39 12.68
N VAL A 7 -0.98 11.50 11.98
CA VAL A 7 -0.29 12.78 12.26
C VAL A 7 -0.65 13.29 13.66
N GLN A 8 -1.87 13.03 14.13
CA GLN A 8 -2.33 13.42 15.47
C GLN A 8 -1.59 12.66 16.59
N PHE A 9 -0.96 11.53 16.26
CA PHE A 9 -0.23 10.69 17.20
C PHE A 9 1.30 10.84 17.07
N GLU A 10 1.80 11.75 16.23
CA GLU A 10 3.23 11.93 15.93
C GLU A 10 4.08 12.03 17.20
N LYS A 11 3.70 12.93 18.13
CA LYS A 11 4.43 13.13 19.39
C LYS A 11 4.53 11.85 20.20
N LYS A 12 3.41 11.16 20.41
CA LYS A 12 3.35 9.89 21.18
C LYS A 12 4.16 8.79 20.51
N ILE A 13 4.12 8.70 19.18
CA ILE A 13 4.90 7.72 18.40
C ILE A 13 6.39 7.99 18.58
N LEU A 14 6.84 9.23 18.38
CA LEU A 14 8.25 9.59 18.49
C LEU A 14 8.79 9.38 19.92
N GLU A 15 8.03 9.76 20.95
CA GLU A 15 8.41 9.52 22.36
C GLU A 15 8.56 8.03 22.66
N THR A 16 7.62 7.20 22.17
CA THR A 16 7.67 5.75 22.37
C THR A 16 8.85 5.13 21.61
N VAL A 17 9.09 5.56 20.36
CA VAL A 17 10.23 5.11 19.56
C VAL A 17 11.55 5.54 20.21
N GLU A 18 11.63 6.72 20.82
CA GLU A 18 12.83 7.18 21.51
C GLU A 18 13.19 6.26 22.69
N GLN A 19 12.21 5.92 23.52
CA GLN A 19 12.38 5.13 24.75
C GLN A 19 12.55 3.62 24.49
N ASN A 20 12.17 3.11 23.32
CA ASN A 20 12.12 1.67 23.05
C ASN A 20 12.92 1.29 21.82
N GLN A 21 13.50 0.09 21.82
CA GLN A 21 14.22 -0.42 20.66
C GLN A 21 13.27 -1.02 19.61
N VAL A 22 12.13 -1.57 20.05
CA VAL A 22 11.09 -2.11 19.19
C VAL A 22 9.76 -1.48 19.57
N VAL A 23 8.99 -1.05 18.58
CA VAL A 23 7.63 -0.52 18.78
C VAL A 23 6.72 -1.12 17.73
N VAL A 24 5.50 -1.49 18.12
CA VAL A 24 4.45 -1.94 17.18
C VAL A 24 3.40 -0.84 17.06
N VAL A 25 3.09 -0.43 15.84
CA VAL A 25 2.04 0.55 15.52
C VAL A 25 0.93 -0.16 14.75
N ILE A 26 -0.24 -0.28 15.36
CA ILE A 26 -1.47 -0.75 14.72
C ILE A 26 -2.22 0.46 14.15
N GLY A 27 -2.75 0.32 12.95
CA GLY A 27 -3.77 1.22 12.44
C GLY A 27 -4.31 0.74 11.11
N GLU A 28 -5.53 1.11 10.76
CA GLU A 28 -6.18 0.62 9.54
C GLU A 28 -5.52 1.12 8.25
N THR A 29 -5.78 0.45 7.13
CA THR A 29 -5.37 0.91 5.80
C THR A 29 -5.91 2.33 5.55
N GLY A 30 -5.11 3.20 4.94
CA GLY A 30 -5.46 4.62 4.77
C GLY A 30 -5.16 5.53 5.98
N SER A 31 -4.75 5.00 7.14
CA SER A 31 -4.40 5.84 8.31
C SER A 31 -3.12 6.68 8.15
N GLY A 32 -2.32 6.41 7.11
CA GLY A 32 -1.07 7.13 6.81
C GLY A 32 0.22 6.44 7.29
N LYS A 33 0.17 5.19 7.77
CA LYS A 33 1.35 4.45 8.30
C LYS A 33 2.55 4.46 7.34
N SER A 34 2.36 3.97 6.12
CA SER A 34 3.45 3.80 5.15
C SER A 34 4.00 5.12 4.61
N THR A 35 3.21 6.19 4.62
CA THR A 35 3.64 7.51 4.09
C THR A 35 4.22 8.40 5.17
N GLN A 36 3.61 8.48 6.36
CA GLN A 36 3.96 9.49 7.36
C GLN A 36 5.01 9.04 8.38
N LEU A 37 5.06 7.77 8.77
CA LEU A 37 5.98 7.31 9.84
C LEU A 37 7.45 7.54 9.48
N SER A 38 7.82 7.22 8.24
CA SER A 38 9.17 7.46 7.73
C SER A 38 9.54 8.94 7.73
N GLN A 39 8.61 9.81 7.35
CA GLN A 39 8.79 11.26 7.37
C GLN A 39 8.91 11.81 8.80
N MET A 40 8.16 11.27 9.76
CA MET A 40 8.26 11.65 11.18
C MET A 40 9.65 11.29 11.73
N LEU A 41 10.11 10.07 11.45
CA LEU A 41 11.45 9.61 11.88
C LEU A 41 12.57 10.41 11.20
N TYR A 42 12.40 10.70 9.91
CA TYR A 42 13.28 11.55 9.14
C TYR A 42 13.42 12.95 9.77
N ARG A 43 12.30 13.65 9.99
CA ARG A 43 12.27 14.99 10.60
C ARG A 43 12.85 15.04 12.02
N LYS A 44 12.79 13.92 12.76
CA LYS A 44 13.36 13.80 14.12
C LYS A 44 14.88 13.54 14.12
N GLY A 45 15.52 13.30 12.97
CA GLY A 45 16.97 13.10 12.86
C GLY A 45 17.41 11.63 12.92
N TYR A 46 16.49 10.65 12.74
CA TYR A 46 16.90 9.23 12.71
C TYR A 46 17.75 8.84 11.50
N THR A 47 17.90 9.75 10.53
CA THR A 47 18.72 9.60 9.33
C THR A 47 20.07 10.33 9.40
N ASP A 48 20.42 10.94 10.53
CA ASP A 48 21.68 11.70 10.67
C ASP A 48 22.92 10.79 10.66
N SER A 49 22.75 9.53 11.08
CA SER A 49 23.82 8.52 11.11
C SER A 49 23.46 7.23 10.38
N GLY A 50 22.53 7.29 9.42
CA GLY A 50 22.03 6.11 8.71
C GLY A 50 20.81 6.41 7.86
N ILE A 51 20.06 5.35 7.52
CA ILE A 51 18.86 5.45 6.69
C ILE A 51 17.64 4.88 7.41
N VAL A 52 16.46 5.42 7.10
CA VAL A 52 15.19 4.80 7.44
C VAL A 52 14.82 3.86 6.30
N ALA A 53 14.93 2.55 6.55
CA ALA A 53 14.54 1.51 5.61
C ALA A 53 13.09 1.07 5.90
N VAL A 54 12.20 1.23 4.92
CA VAL A 54 10.78 0.88 5.03
C VAL A 54 10.48 -0.28 4.12
N THR A 55 10.20 -1.46 4.68
CA THR A 55 9.87 -2.60 3.85
C THR A 55 8.41 -2.61 3.41
N GLN A 56 8.17 -3.12 2.20
CA GLN A 56 6.85 -3.33 1.64
C GLN A 56 6.77 -4.74 1.04
N PRO A 57 5.68 -5.49 1.26
CA PRO A 57 5.57 -6.86 0.73
C PRO A 57 5.41 -6.89 -0.79
N ARG A 58 4.98 -5.77 -1.40
CA ARG A 58 4.70 -5.67 -2.85
C ARG A 58 5.56 -4.58 -3.50
N ARG A 59 6.08 -4.88 -4.69
CA ARG A 59 6.89 -3.94 -5.51
C ARG A 59 6.14 -2.62 -5.76
N VAL A 60 4.87 -2.71 -6.17
CA VAL A 60 4.00 -1.55 -6.43
C VAL A 60 3.87 -0.63 -5.22
N ALA A 61 3.81 -1.18 -4.00
CA ALA A 61 3.71 -0.39 -2.78
C ALA A 61 5.01 0.35 -2.48
N ALA A 62 6.17 -0.31 -2.62
CA ALA A 62 7.47 0.37 -2.49
C ALA A 62 7.63 1.53 -3.48
N VAL A 63 7.27 1.33 -4.75
CA VAL A 63 7.39 2.37 -5.80
C VAL A 63 6.39 3.51 -5.60
N SER A 64 5.11 3.20 -5.37
CA SER A 64 4.07 4.23 -5.25
C SER A 64 4.22 5.06 -3.97
N VAL A 65 4.53 4.42 -2.84
CA VAL A 65 4.72 5.12 -1.56
C VAL A 65 5.97 5.98 -1.59
N SER A 66 7.10 5.50 -2.12
CA SER A 66 8.31 6.32 -2.25
C SER A 66 8.09 7.54 -3.13
N ARG A 67 7.40 7.39 -4.27
CA ARG A 67 7.02 8.52 -5.13
C ARG A 67 6.14 9.52 -4.40
N ARG A 68 5.13 9.06 -3.66
CA ARG A 68 4.25 9.91 -2.87
C ARG A 68 5.01 10.67 -1.78
N VAL A 69 5.91 10.00 -1.06
CA VAL A 69 6.72 10.63 0.00
C VAL A 69 7.74 11.61 -0.58
N ALA A 70 8.34 11.31 -1.73
CA ALA A 70 9.20 12.26 -2.44
C ALA A 70 8.44 13.54 -2.82
N GLN A 71 7.19 13.41 -3.31
CA GLN A 71 6.32 14.55 -3.59
C GLN A 71 5.93 15.32 -2.33
N GLU A 72 5.62 14.64 -1.22
CA GLU A 72 5.24 15.29 0.04
C GLU A 72 6.41 16.06 0.69
N LEU A 73 7.64 15.59 0.49
CA LEU A 73 8.87 16.26 0.95
C LEU A 73 9.44 17.26 -0.07
N ASP A 74 8.82 17.42 -1.25
CA ASP A 74 9.31 18.25 -2.35
C ASP A 74 10.75 17.93 -2.78
N VAL A 75 11.06 16.63 -2.88
CA VAL A 75 12.38 16.12 -3.30
C VAL A 75 12.28 15.28 -4.57
N ARG A 76 13.39 15.18 -5.28
CA ARG A 76 13.47 14.31 -6.46
C ARG A 76 13.56 12.85 -6.03
N LEU A 77 12.67 12.01 -6.56
CA LEU A 77 12.73 10.56 -6.34
C LEU A 77 14.08 10.00 -6.83
N GLY A 78 14.78 9.29 -5.94
CA GLY A 78 16.14 8.79 -6.13
C GLY A 78 17.22 9.60 -5.40
N GLU A 79 16.90 10.80 -4.92
CA GLU A 79 17.77 11.60 -4.05
C GLU A 79 17.48 11.25 -2.58
N GLU A 80 16.89 12.14 -1.78
CA GLU A 80 16.62 11.95 -0.35
C GLU A 80 15.64 10.80 -0.07
N VAL A 81 14.69 10.57 -0.98
CA VAL A 81 13.73 9.47 -0.95
C VAL A 81 13.95 8.58 -2.16
N GLY A 82 14.14 7.29 -1.95
CA GLY A 82 14.37 6.31 -3.01
C GLY A 82 13.68 4.98 -2.76
N TYR A 83 13.76 4.08 -3.74
CA TYR A 83 13.30 2.72 -3.57
C TYR A 83 14.24 1.68 -4.18
N ALA A 84 14.20 0.46 -3.64
CA ALA A 84 14.91 -0.71 -4.19
C ALA A 84 13.99 -1.93 -4.25
N ILE A 85 13.78 -2.44 -5.46
CA ILE A 85 13.00 -3.64 -5.74
C ILE A 85 13.82 -4.60 -6.59
N ARG A 86 13.36 -5.83 -6.78
CA ARG A 86 14.08 -6.79 -7.62
C ARG A 86 14.24 -6.23 -9.04
N PHE A 87 15.50 -6.19 -9.50
CA PHE A 87 15.94 -5.69 -10.81
C PHE A 87 15.82 -4.18 -11.04
N GLU A 88 15.49 -3.40 -10.01
CA GLU A 88 15.42 -1.95 -10.14
C GLU A 88 15.79 -1.28 -8.80
N ASP A 89 16.84 -0.47 -8.83
CA ASP A 89 17.29 0.34 -7.70
C ASP A 89 17.31 1.81 -8.10
N ARG A 90 16.51 2.61 -7.40
CA ARG A 90 16.34 4.05 -7.58
C ARG A 90 16.72 4.74 -6.26
N THR A 91 17.97 4.56 -5.87
CA THR A 91 18.58 5.20 -4.70
C THR A 91 19.91 5.84 -5.10
N SER A 92 20.42 6.71 -4.24
CA SER A 92 21.73 7.36 -4.37
C SER A 92 22.40 7.46 -3.00
N GLU A 93 23.63 7.96 -2.94
CA GLU A 93 24.33 8.24 -1.68
C GLU A 93 23.59 9.28 -0.81
N ARG A 94 22.68 10.07 -1.40
CA ARG A 94 21.85 11.05 -0.69
C ARG A 94 20.59 10.44 -0.08
N THR A 95 20.27 9.17 -0.38
CA THR A 95 19.03 8.54 0.07
C THR A 95 19.01 8.34 1.57
N GLN A 96 18.06 9.00 2.23
CA GLN A 96 17.84 8.97 3.67
C GLN A 96 16.61 8.12 4.03
N ILE A 97 15.58 8.11 3.17
CA ILE A 97 14.42 7.23 3.28
C ILE A 97 14.41 6.25 2.11
N LYS A 98 14.60 4.96 2.39
CA LYS A 98 14.63 3.89 1.38
C LYS A 98 13.43 2.98 1.53
N TYR A 99 12.55 2.96 0.54
CA TYR A 99 11.47 1.98 0.45
C TYR A 99 11.95 0.75 -0.30
N LEU A 100 11.76 -0.45 0.24
CA LEU A 100 12.26 -1.65 -0.44
C LEU A 100 11.34 -2.85 -0.22
N THR A 101 11.42 -3.82 -1.13
CA THR A 101 10.71 -5.08 -0.90
C THR A 101 11.41 -5.92 0.17
N ASP A 102 10.64 -6.72 0.93
CA ASP A 102 11.18 -7.62 1.97
C ASP A 102 12.33 -8.49 1.43
N GLY A 103 12.18 -9.05 0.22
CA GLY A 103 13.21 -9.87 -0.42
C GLY A 103 14.48 -9.11 -0.80
N VAL A 104 14.41 -7.81 -1.06
CA VAL A 104 15.61 -6.97 -1.29
C VAL A 104 16.33 -6.73 0.03
N LEU A 105 15.62 -6.37 1.09
CA LEU A 105 16.25 -6.20 2.41
C LEU A 105 16.88 -7.51 2.91
N LEU A 106 16.20 -8.64 2.70
CA LEU A 106 16.74 -9.95 3.05
C LEU A 106 18.01 -10.27 2.27
N ARG A 107 18.08 -9.97 0.97
CA ARG A 107 19.29 -10.13 0.16
C ARG A 107 20.42 -9.18 0.57
N GLU A 108 20.11 -7.97 0.97
CA GLU A 108 21.11 -7.04 1.54
C GLU A 108 21.61 -7.55 2.90
N SER A 109 20.77 -8.27 3.65
CA SER A 109 21.09 -8.80 4.97
C SER A 109 21.73 -10.19 4.97
N LEU A 110 21.54 -10.97 3.91
CA LEU A 110 21.94 -12.37 3.78
C LEU A 110 22.51 -12.62 2.39
N SER A 111 23.63 -13.33 2.30
CA SER A 111 24.22 -13.75 1.02
C SER A 111 23.39 -14.76 0.21
N ASN A 112 22.14 -15.08 0.61
CA ASN A 112 21.29 -16.09 -0.04
C ASN A 112 19.83 -15.63 -0.26
N PRO A 113 19.18 -15.94 -1.40
CA PRO A 113 18.19 -15.06 -2.02
C PRO A 113 16.69 -15.43 -1.86
N GLU A 114 16.29 -16.42 -1.07
CA GLU A 114 14.89 -16.91 -1.05
C GLU A 114 14.32 -17.04 0.37
N LEU A 115 13.87 -15.93 0.96
CA LEU A 115 13.33 -15.93 2.33
C LEU A 115 12.12 -14.97 2.43
N ASN A 116 11.15 -15.36 3.27
CA ASN A 116 9.82 -14.74 3.43
C ASN A 116 9.80 -13.67 4.56
N GLN A 117 8.73 -12.89 4.68
CA GLN A 117 8.53 -11.83 5.67
C GLN A 117 8.72 -12.29 7.13
N ASP A 118 8.29 -13.51 7.48
CA ASP A 118 8.48 -14.08 8.83
C ASP A 118 9.97 -14.23 9.20
N ILE A 119 10.81 -14.47 8.19
CA ILE A 119 12.25 -14.63 8.37
C ILE A 119 12.88 -13.27 8.61
N LEU A 120 12.34 -12.21 8.00
CA LEU A 120 12.75 -10.84 8.31
C LEU A 120 12.45 -10.50 9.77
N LEU A 121 11.25 -10.82 10.29
CA LEU A 121 10.92 -10.61 11.70
C LEU A 121 11.86 -11.39 12.64
N GLY A 122 12.14 -12.65 12.33
CA GLY A 122 13.10 -13.48 13.08
C GLY A 122 14.52 -12.92 13.06
N LEU A 123 14.97 -12.43 11.90
CA LEU A 123 16.27 -11.77 11.74
C LEU A 123 16.34 -10.47 12.54
N MET A 124 15.32 -9.63 12.44
CA MET A 124 15.22 -8.38 13.20
C MET A 124 15.27 -8.63 14.70
N LYS A 125 14.54 -9.65 15.21
CA LYS A 125 14.60 -10.04 16.63
C LYS A 125 16.01 -10.45 17.07
N ARG A 126 16.77 -11.15 16.21
CA ARG A 126 18.17 -11.49 16.49
C ARG A 126 19.08 -10.26 16.45
N LEU A 127 18.86 -9.34 15.51
CA LEU A 127 19.65 -8.11 15.38
C LEU A 127 19.40 -7.15 16.53
N VAL A 128 18.16 -6.98 16.97
CA VAL A 128 17.79 -6.19 18.15
C VAL A 128 18.57 -6.66 19.39
N LYS A 129 18.72 -7.98 19.58
CA LYS A 129 19.51 -8.55 20.69
C LYS A 129 21.03 -8.39 20.55
N ARG A 130 21.55 -8.27 19.32
CA ARG A 130 23.01 -8.26 19.04
C ARG A 130 23.59 -6.87 18.81
N ARG A 131 22.81 -5.94 18.23
CA ARG A 131 23.27 -4.60 17.84
C ARG A 131 23.11 -3.60 18.98
N THR A 132 23.96 -2.57 18.92
CA THR A 132 24.01 -1.41 19.82
C THR A 132 22.66 -0.67 19.88
N SER A 133 22.44 0.09 20.95
CA SER A 133 21.23 0.88 21.26
C SER A 133 20.70 1.82 20.16
N LYS A 134 21.47 2.03 19.09
CA LYS A 134 21.11 2.93 17.97
C LYS A 134 20.19 2.28 16.92
N PHE A 135 20.12 0.95 16.83
CA PHE A 135 19.23 0.27 15.87
C PHE A 135 17.83 0.11 16.45
N LYS A 136 16.83 0.73 15.81
CA LYS A 136 15.42 0.66 16.20
C LYS A 136 14.58 -0.06 15.13
N VAL A 137 13.55 -0.79 15.57
CA VAL A 137 12.63 -1.51 14.70
C VAL A 137 11.20 -1.03 14.97
N LEU A 138 10.55 -0.49 13.94
CA LEU A 138 9.15 -0.10 13.99
C LEU A 138 8.34 -1.06 13.13
N ILE A 139 7.37 -1.74 13.73
CA ILE A 139 6.53 -2.72 13.03
C ILE A 139 5.13 -2.15 12.87
N THR A 140 4.65 -2.08 11.63
CA THR A 140 3.31 -1.58 11.35
C THR A 140 2.37 -2.72 10.98
N SER A 141 1.18 -2.77 11.59
CA SER A 141 0.14 -3.75 11.24
C SER A 141 -1.20 -3.07 10.96
N ALA A 142 -1.96 -3.63 10.02
CA ALA A 142 -3.35 -3.25 9.77
C ALA A 142 -4.36 -4.05 10.61
N THR A 143 -3.94 -5.17 11.20
CA THR A 143 -4.82 -6.08 11.95
C THR A 143 -4.51 -6.09 13.45
N LEU A 144 -5.46 -6.59 14.24
CA LEU A 144 -5.36 -6.82 15.69
C LEU A 144 -4.28 -7.84 16.11
N ASP A 145 -3.57 -8.47 15.15
CA ASP A 145 -2.46 -9.39 15.45
C ASP A 145 -1.21 -8.69 16.04
N GLY A 146 -1.24 -7.36 16.22
CA GLY A 146 -0.13 -6.63 16.82
C GLY A 146 0.23 -7.09 18.25
N GLU A 147 -0.70 -7.66 19.01
CA GLU A 147 -0.39 -8.28 20.31
C GLU A 147 0.52 -9.50 20.19
N LYS A 148 0.34 -10.34 19.17
CA LYS A 148 1.21 -11.51 18.92
C LYS A 148 2.63 -11.05 18.56
N VAL A 149 2.73 -9.98 17.77
CA VAL A 149 4.01 -9.37 17.41
C VAL A 149 4.68 -8.75 18.63
N SER A 150 3.95 -8.03 19.47
CA SER A 150 4.46 -7.47 20.72
C SER A 150 5.04 -8.58 21.61
N LYS A 151 4.29 -9.67 21.85
CA LYS A 151 4.78 -10.85 22.59
C LYS A 151 6.02 -11.47 21.95
N PHE A 152 6.04 -11.55 20.62
CA PHE A 152 7.22 -12.05 19.89
C PHE A 152 8.44 -11.17 20.12
N PHE A 153 8.31 -9.85 20.29
CA PHE A 153 9.40 -8.92 20.59
C PHE A 153 9.52 -8.57 22.08
N SER A 154 9.26 -9.54 22.97
CA SER A 154 9.43 -9.39 24.42
C SER A 154 8.54 -8.30 25.03
N ASP A 155 7.25 -8.35 24.68
CA ASP A 155 6.19 -7.46 25.18
C ASP A 155 6.49 -5.98 24.91
N CYS A 156 7.00 -5.70 23.71
CA CYS A 156 7.34 -4.34 23.31
C CYS A 156 6.08 -3.45 23.17
N PRO A 157 6.20 -2.12 23.30
CA PRO A 157 5.04 -1.23 23.30
C PRO A 157 4.18 -1.32 22.04
N LEU A 158 2.87 -1.34 22.27
CA LEU A 158 1.83 -1.34 21.24
C LEU A 158 1.14 0.03 21.20
N LEU A 159 1.16 0.68 20.04
CA LEU A 159 0.46 1.93 19.79
C LEU A 159 -0.66 1.70 18.78
N THR A 160 -1.88 2.11 19.12
CA THR A 160 -3.04 2.01 18.23
C THR A 160 -3.40 3.39 17.71
N VAL A 161 -3.43 3.52 16.38
CA VAL A 161 -3.91 4.69 15.66
C VAL A 161 -5.32 4.38 15.14
N PRO A 162 -6.37 5.06 15.63
CA PRO A 162 -7.72 4.85 15.16
C PRO A 162 -7.82 5.26 13.67
N GLY A 163 -8.49 4.42 12.88
CA GLY A 163 -8.86 4.78 11.51
C GLY A 163 -10.15 5.60 11.47
N LYS A 164 -10.42 6.18 10.30
CA LYS A 164 -11.72 6.77 9.98
C LYS A 164 -12.39 5.85 8.98
N LEU A 165 -13.17 4.89 9.48
CA LEU A 165 -14.08 4.11 8.63
C LEU A 165 -15.38 4.89 8.48
N PHE A 166 -15.89 4.89 7.25
CA PHE A 166 -17.26 5.29 6.97
C PHE A 166 -18.11 4.03 6.86
N PRO A 167 -19.38 4.06 7.33
CA PRO A 167 -20.27 2.94 7.16
C PRO A 167 -20.46 2.64 5.67
N VAL A 168 -20.29 1.39 5.27
CA VAL A 168 -20.51 0.92 3.90
C VAL A 168 -21.75 0.03 3.86
N GLU A 169 -22.60 0.24 2.85
CA GLU A 169 -23.80 -0.59 2.65
C GLU A 169 -23.43 -1.85 1.86
N ILE A 170 -23.78 -3.02 2.41
CA ILE A 170 -23.45 -4.31 1.81
C ILE A 170 -24.68 -4.84 1.07
N PHE A 171 -24.51 -5.12 -0.21
CA PHE A 171 -25.55 -5.70 -1.06
C PHE A 171 -25.21 -7.14 -1.41
N TYR A 172 -26.16 -8.04 -1.17
CA TYR A 172 -26.04 -9.45 -1.53
C TYR A 172 -26.88 -9.75 -2.77
N SER A 173 -26.34 -10.58 -3.67
CA SER A 173 -27.13 -11.14 -4.76
C SER A 173 -28.18 -12.09 -4.19
N LYS A 174 -29.43 -12.02 -4.70
CA LYS A 174 -30.51 -12.95 -4.32
C LYS A 174 -30.25 -14.37 -4.81
N GLU A 175 -29.53 -14.50 -5.92
CA GLU A 175 -29.22 -15.77 -6.57
C GLU A 175 -27.73 -15.88 -6.87
N ARG A 176 -27.23 -17.11 -7.03
CA ARG A 176 -25.84 -17.35 -7.40
C ARG A 176 -25.62 -16.95 -8.87
N PRO A 177 -24.71 -16.00 -9.16
CA PRO A 177 -24.46 -15.60 -10.55
C PRO A 177 -23.83 -16.75 -11.35
N LYS A 178 -24.31 -16.94 -12.59
CA LYS A 178 -23.75 -17.94 -13.54
C LYS A 178 -22.34 -17.55 -14.00
N SER A 179 -22.12 -16.26 -14.19
CA SER A 179 -20.83 -15.67 -14.54
C SER A 179 -20.55 -14.49 -13.63
N TYR A 180 -19.44 -14.56 -12.91
CA TYR A 180 -19.02 -13.47 -12.04
C TYR A 180 -18.62 -12.23 -12.87
N LEU A 181 -17.97 -12.42 -14.03
CA LEU A 181 -17.51 -11.30 -14.88
C LEU A 181 -18.69 -10.47 -15.37
N GLU A 182 -19.71 -11.13 -15.90
CA GLU A 182 -20.91 -10.46 -16.41
C GLU A 182 -21.69 -9.79 -15.29
N SER A 183 -21.75 -10.40 -14.12
CA SER A 183 -22.45 -9.86 -12.96
C SER A 183 -21.73 -8.64 -12.38
N SER A 184 -20.40 -8.69 -12.26
CA SER A 184 -19.56 -7.55 -11.87
C SER A 184 -19.74 -6.39 -12.83
N LEU A 185 -19.67 -6.66 -14.13
CA LEU A 185 -19.83 -5.64 -15.16
C LEU A 185 -21.25 -5.02 -15.17
N LYS A 186 -22.30 -5.84 -15.00
CA LYS A 186 -23.68 -5.34 -14.90
C LYS A 186 -23.85 -4.45 -13.66
N THR A 187 -23.24 -4.83 -12.55
CA THR A 187 -23.28 -4.05 -11.30
C THR A 187 -22.53 -2.73 -11.45
N ALA A 188 -21.37 -2.75 -12.11
CA ALA A 188 -20.55 -1.57 -12.38
C ALA A 188 -21.26 -0.52 -13.23
N LEU A 189 -21.99 -0.95 -14.25
CA LEU A 189 -22.75 -0.06 -15.13
C LEU A 189 -24.08 0.37 -14.51
N GLY A 190 -24.74 -0.52 -13.76
CA GLY A 190 -26.08 -0.27 -13.20
C GLY A 190 -26.10 0.60 -11.94
N LYS A 191 -25.07 0.53 -11.09
CA LYS A 191 -24.93 1.42 -9.94
C LYS A 191 -24.19 2.68 -10.38
N LEU A 192 -24.94 3.70 -10.80
CA LEU A 192 -24.48 5.00 -11.30
C LEU A 192 -23.55 5.81 -10.36
N SER A 193 -23.08 5.26 -9.24
CA SER A 193 -22.30 5.96 -8.21
C SER A 193 -21.05 5.20 -7.74
N VAL A 194 -20.75 4.01 -8.26
CA VAL A 194 -19.70 3.15 -7.70
C VAL A 194 -18.43 3.21 -8.53
N SER A 195 -17.35 3.69 -7.92
CA SER A 195 -16.00 3.50 -8.43
C SER A 195 -15.64 2.02 -8.24
N LEU A 196 -16.04 1.17 -9.19
CA LEU A 196 -15.94 -0.29 -9.02
C LEU A 196 -14.47 -0.70 -8.84
N ILE A 197 -14.15 -1.21 -7.65
CA ILE A 197 -13.06 -2.17 -7.44
C ILE A 197 -13.70 -3.54 -7.46
N SER A 198 -13.63 -4.24 -8.60
CA SER A 198 -14.18 -5.60 -8.69
C SER A 198 -13.26 -6.57 -7.94
N TYR A 199 -13.59 -6.89 -6.69
CA TYR A 199 -12.96 -8.00 -5.97
C TYR A 199 -13.56 -9.33 -6.43
N LEU A 200 -12.70 -10.26 -6.82
CA LEU A 200 -13.04 -11.61 -7.24
C LEU A 200 -12.40 -12.64 -6.33
N TRP A 201 -13.22 -13.39 -5.59
CA TRP A 201 -12.80 -14.58 -4.82
C TRP A 201 -14.02 -15.54 -4.67
N PRO A 202 -13.89 -16.91 -4.77
CA PRO A 202 -12.91 -17.66 -3.98
C PRO A 202 -12.14 -18.83 -4.59
N LEU A 203 -11.02 -18.60 -5.31
CA LEU A 203 -10.13 -19.70 -5.73
C LEU A 203 -8.69 -19.43 -6.20
N GLY A 204 -8.14 -18.23 -6.08
CA GLY A 204 -6.68 -18.03 -6.29
C GLY A 204 -6.33 -17.25 -7.52
N VAL A 205 -7.31 -17.02 -8.39
CA VAL A 205 -7.02 -16.74 -9.78
C VAL A 205 -8.20 -15.99 -10.40
N ALA A 206 -8.27 -14.68 -10.13
CA ALA A 206 -8.51 -13.78 -11.25
C ALA A 206 -7.12 -13.61 -11.89
N PHE A 207 -6.90 -14.27 -13.02
CA PHE A 207 -5.64 -14.12 -13.74
C PHE A 207 -5.55 -12.70 -14.29
N ASP A 208 -4.34 -12.23 -14.56
CA ASP A 208 -4.12 -10.97 -15.29
C ASP A 208 -5.04 -10.88 -16.53
N ASP A 209 -5.24 -12.02 -17.22
CA ASP A 209 -6.16 -12.18 -18.35
C ASP A 209 -7.62 -11.84 -18.05
N ASP A 210 -8.12 -12.13 -16.84
CA ASP A 210 -9.52 -11.85 -16.48
C ASP A 210 -9.72 -10.36 -16.21
N ILE A 211 -8.70 -9.69 -15.66
CA ILE A 211 -8.70 -8.23 -15.48
C ILE A 211 -8.74 -7.56 -16.85
N GLU A 212 -7.86 -7.97 -17.78
CA GLU A 212 -7.80 -7.40 -19.14
C GLU A 212 -9.09 -7.66 -19.92
N LYS A 213 -9.66 -8.87 -19.86
CA LYS A 213 -10.97 -9.17 -20.47
C LYS A 213 -12.09 -8.31 -19.90
N LEU A 214 -12.09 -8.06 -18.60
CA LEU A 214 -13.11 -7.25 -17.96
C LEU A 214 -12.97 -5.78 -18.33
N VAL A 215 -11.73 -5.26 -18.41
CA VAL A 215 -11.42 -3.92 -18.91
C VAL A 215 -11.94 -3.73 -20.34
N SER A 216 -11.56 -4.62 -21.26
CA SER A 216 -12.00 -4.56 -22.66
C SER A 216 -13.54 -4.61 -22.78
N LYS A 217 -14.21 -5.51 -22.05
CA LYS A 217 -15.68 -5.58 -22.06
C LYS A 217 -16.35 -4.34 -21.46
N LEU A 218 -15.72 -3.68 -20.50
CA LEU A 218 -16.21 -2.44 -19.92
C LEU A 218 -16.04 -1.28 -20.91
N GLU A 219 -14.90 -1.19 -21.59
CA GLU A 219 -14.63 -0.20 -22.62
C GLU A 219 -15.63 -0.32 -23.78
N ASP A 220 -15.81 -1.53 -24.32
CA ASP A 220 -16.78 -1.80 -25.39
C ASP A 220 -18.19 -1.37 -25.00
N LYS A 221 -18.58 -1.64 -23.76
CA LYS A 221 -19.92 -1.28 -23.28
C LYS A 221 -20.08 0.21 -23.06
N VAL A 222 -19.10 0.89 -22.51
CA VAL A 222 -19.12 2.35 -22.35
C VAL A 222 -19.22 3.03 -23.72
N GLN A 223 -18.47 2.54 -24.72
CA GLN A 223 -18.54 3.06 -26.09
C GLN A 223 -19.90 2.80 -26.76
N SER A 224 -20.58 1.71 -26.39
CA SER A 224 -21.91 1.36 -26.93
C SER A 224 -23.09 2.13 -26.30
N LEU A 225 -22.85 2.97 -25.30
CA LEU A 225 -23.91 3.78 -24.68
C LEU A 225 -24.38 4.88 -25.64
N GLU A 226 -25.68 5.18 -25.64
CA GLU A 226 -26.29 6.16 -26.56
C GLU A 226 -25.67 7.57 -26.39
N GLU A 227 -25.42 8.25 -27.51
CA GLU A 227 -24.95 9.64 -27.55
C GLU A 227 -25.89 10.55 -26.74
N GLY A 228 -25.35 11.18 -25.68
CA GLY A 228 -26.13 11.97 -24.71
C GLY A 228 -26.22 11.33 -23.31
N SER A 229 -25.89 10.05 -23.20
CA SER A 229 -25.65 9.34 -21.93
C SER A 229 -24.25 9.69 -21.40
N CYS A 230 -24.02 10.96 -21.06
CA CYS A 230 -22.71 11.53 -20.77
C CYS A 230 -21.97 10.80 -19.63
N MET A 231 -21.21 9.77 -19.97
CA MET A 231 -20.34 9.05 -19.07
C MET A 231 -19.01 8.77 -19.76
N ASP A 232 -18.16 9.80 -19.80
CA ASP A 232 -16.75 9.55 -20.04
C ASP A 232 -16.24 8.67 -18.90
N ALA A 233 -15.60 7.55 -19.23
CA ALA A 233 -15.08 6.62 -18.24
C ALA A 233 -13.58 6.38 -18.47
N LEU A 234 -12.80 6.53 -17.42
CA LEU A 234 -11.41 6.15 -17.34
C LEU A 234 -11.34 4.77 -16.70
N ILE A 235 -11.09 3.75 -17.49
CA ILE A 235 -10.99 2.36 -17.04
C ILE A 235 -9.50 2.00 -16.91
N LEU A 236 -9.09 1.50 -15.74
CA LEU A 236 -7.68 1.21 -15.44
C LEU A 236 -7.53 -0.20 -14.84
N PRO A 237 -6.68 -1.07 -15.41
CA PRO A 237 -6.31 -2.34 -14.79
C PRO A 237 -5.32 -2.12 -13.64
N LEU A 238 -5.38 -2.98 -12.61
CA LEU A 238 -4.43 -3.01 -11.51
C LEU A 238 -4.11 -4.45 -11.09
N HIS A 239 -3.04 -5.00 -11.67
CA HIS A 239 -2.54 -6.34 -11.36
C HIS A 239 -1.00 -6.39 -11.34
N GLY A 240 -0.45 -7.51 -10.87
CA GLY A 240 0.97 -7.62 -10.51
C GLY A 240 1.94 -7.60 -11.69
N SER A 241 1.47 -8.01 -12.87
CA SER A 241 2.28 -8.07 -14.09
C SER A 241 2.38 -6.74 -14.85
N LEU A 242 1.59 -5.73 -14.48
CA LEU A 242 1.67 -4.40 -15.08
C LEU A 242 3.03 -3.74 -14.78
N PRO A 243 3.59 -2.98 -15.74
CA PRO A 243 4.73 -2.11 -15.48
C PRO A 243 4.43 -1.12 -14.33
N PRO A 244 5.43 -0.77 -13.50
CA PRO A 244 5.23 0.17 -12.38
C PRO A 244 4.61 1.50 -12.80
N GLU A 245 4.95 2.01 -13.98
CA GLU A 245 4.40 3.25 -14.53
C GLU A 245 2.88 3.17 -14.76
N MET A 246 2.40 2.03 -15.24
CA MET A 246 0.97 1.77 -15.46
C MET A 246 0.23 1.58 -14.14
N GLN A 247 0.83 0.88 -13.18
CA GLN A 247 0.24 0.69 -11.85
C GLN A 247 0.04 2.02 -11.11
N VAL A 248 0.92 3.01 -11.32
CA VAL A 248 0.78 4.31 -10.68
C VAL A 248 -0.35 5.16 -11.29
N ARG A 249 -0.81 4.87 -12.52
CA ARG A 249 -1.90 5.63 -13.17
C ARG A 249 -3.20 5.61 -12.38
N VAL A 250 -3.44 4.57 -11.57
CA VAL A 250 -4.65 4.46 -10.73
C VAL A 250 -4.74 5.56 -9.68
N PHE A 251 -3.63 6.20 -9.32
CA PHE A 251 -3.61 7.31 -8.36
C PHE A 251 -3.90 8.68 -8.99
N SER A 252 -3.82 8.80 -10.32
CA SER A 252 -4.14 10.05 -11.01
C SER A 252 -5.65 10.33 -10.94
N PRO A 253 -6.07 11.58 -10.71
CA PRO A 253 -7.48 11.93 -10.75
C PRO A 253 -8.02 11.75 -12.17
N PRO A 254 -9.29 11.33 -12.34
CA PRO A 254 -9.91 11.31 -13.64
C PRO A 254 -10.07 12.74 -14.19
N PRO A 255 -10.18 12.91 -15.52
CA PRO A 255 -10.59 14.17 -16.13
C PRO A 255 -11.92 14.69 -15.56
N PRO A 256 -12.19 16.01 -15.63
CA PRO A 256 -13.48 16.55 -15.19
C PRO A 256 -14.63 15.88 -15.96
N ASN A 257 -15.72 15.57 -15.25
CA ASN A 257 -16.89 14.83 -15.76
C ASN A 257 -16.62 13.38 -16.20
N CYS A 258 -15.42 12.85 -15.95
CA CYS A 258 -15.06 11.47 -16.23
C CYS A 258 -15.10 10.62 -14.95
N ARG A 259 -15.68 9.43 -15.03
CA ARG A 259 -15.72 8.46 -13.93
C ARG A 259 -14.53 7.52 -14.01
N ARG A 260 -13.97 7.14 -12.87
CA ARG A 260 -12.81 6.24 -12.82
C ARG A 260 -13.20 4.83 -12.37
N PHE A 261 -12.95 3.84 -13.21
CA PHE A 261 -13.08 2.42 -12.90
C PHE A 261 -11.70 1.81 -12.68
N ILE A 262 -11.52 1.08 -11.59
CA ILE A 262 -10.26 0.42 -11.27
C ILE A 262 -10.51 -1.07 -11.13
N VAL A 263 -10.12 -1.84 -12.15
CA VAL A 263 -10.29 -3.28 -12.16
C VAL A 263 -9.04 -3.91 -11.55
N ALA A 264 -9.12 -4.37 -10.30
CA ALA A 264 -7.95 -4.75 -9.51
C ALA A 264 -7.98 -6.20 -8.99
N THR A 265 -6.80 -6.76 -8.78
CA THR A 265 -6.62 -7.96 -7.95
C THR A 265 -6.56 -7.59 -6.46
N ASN A 266 -6.20 -8.55 -5.59
CA ASN A 266 -5.97 -8.32 -4.15
C ASN A 266 -4.85 -7.29 -3.84
N ILE A 267 -4.18 -6.74 -4.85
CA ILE A 267 -3.29 -5.59 -4.71
C ILE A 267 -3.99 -4.40 -4.06
N ALA A 268 -5.26 -4.16 -4.41
CA ALA A 268 -6.06 -3.05 -3.87
C ALA A 268 -6.60 -3.28 -2.44
N GLU A 269 -6.51 -4.49 -1.90
CA GLU A 269 -7.13 -4.82 -0.60
C GLU A 269 -6.32 -4.27 0.59
N THR A 270 -5.01 -4.51 0.58
CA THR A 270 -4.18 -4.32 1.79
C THR A 270 -2.96 -3.44 1.59
N SER A 271 -2.50 -3.25 0.35
CA SER A 271 -1.20 -2.61 0.11
C SER A 271 -1.28 -1.18 -0.38
N LEU A 272 -2.41 -0.77 -0.95
CA LEU A 272 -2.58 0.53 -1.58
C LEU A 272 -3.95 1.09 -1.21
N THR A 273 -4.02 2.41 -1.06
CA THR A 273 -5.29 3.13 -0.93
C THR A 273 -5.38 4.10 -2.09
N VAL A 274 -6.47 4.04 -2.85
CA VAL A 274 -6.72 4.96 -3.95
C VAL A 274 -7.77 5.98 -3.51
N ASP A 275 -7.42 7.26 -3.57
CA ASP A 275 -8.33 8.35 -3.19
C ASP A 275 -9.53 8.43 -4.13
N GLY A 276 -10.74 8.68 -3.60
CA GLY A 276 -11.96 8.88 -4.40
C GLY A 276 -12.71 7.60 -4.80
N VAL A 277 -12.44 6.49 -4.13
CA VAL A 277 -13.25 5.26 -4.26
C VAL A 277 -14.49 5.41 -3.35
N VAL A 278 -15.68 5.24 -3.94
CA VAL A 278 -17.01 5.36 -3.31
C VAL A 278 -17.88 4.20 -3.77
#